data_AF-A0A2V9TW77-F1
#
_entry.id   AF-A0A2V9TW77-F1
#
_cell.length_a   1.000
_cell.length_b   1.000
_cell.length_c   1.000
_cell.angle_alpha   90.00
_cell.angle_beta   90.00
_cell.angle_gamma   90.00
#
_symmetry.space_group_name_H-M   'P 1'
#
loop_
_entity.id
_entity.type
_entity.pdbx_description
1 polymer ?
#
loop_
_entity_poly.entity_id
_entity_poly.type
_entity_poly.pdbx_seq_one_letter_code
_entity_poly.pdbx_strand_id
1 'polypeptide(L)'
;MTKRDRKIRMETGPDSAGQGGATQQISDTPIADSESVEELAEEGNAFEANAIYGVENARDPDVAEVITHEIPEDDVPSEYLDNGEHLA
;
A
#
# COMPACT_ATOMS: atom_id res chain seq x y z
N MET A 1 44.11 -14.96 23.04
CA MET A 1 43.56 -14.27 21.85
C MET A 1 43.71 -15.20 20.66
N THR A 2 42.64 -15.71 20.01
CA THR A 2 41.95 -15.18 18.80
C THR A 2 42.09 -16.23 17.67
N LYS A 3 41.13 -16.62 16.82
CA LYS A 3 39.74 -16.22 16.52
C LYS A 3 39.00 -17.49 16.07
N ARG A 4 37.70 -17.59 16.41
CA ARG A 4 36.80 -18.61 15.86
C ARG A 4 36.10 -17.98 14.67
N ASP A 5 36.53 -18.32 13.46
CA ASP A 5 35.84 -17.89 12.25
C ASP A 5 34.63 -18.80 12.01
N ARG A 6 33.54 -18.52 12.72
CA ARG A 6 32.23 -19.08 12.38
C ARG A 6 31.74 -18.41 11.11
N LYS A 7 31.92 -19.14 10.02
CA LYS A 7 31.02 -19.19 8.87
C LYS A 7 29.56 -19.02 9.32
N ILE A 8 28.98 -17.85 9.06
CA ILE A 8 27.53 -17.68 9.06
C ILE A 8 27.18 -17.18 7.67
N ARG A 9 26.82 -18.11 6.78
CA ARG A 9 25.92 -17.79 5.68
C ARG A 9 24.56 -17.59 6.33
N MET A 10 24.16 -16.34 6.51
CA MET A 10 22.76 -15.98 6.77
C MET A 10 22.01 -16.17 5.44
N GLU A 11 21.70 -17.41 5.08
CA GLU A 11 20.53 -17.67 4.24
C GLU A 11 19.33 -17.51 5.17
N THR A 12 18.56 -16.43 4.96
CA THR A 12 17.30 -16.21 5.65
C THR A 12 16.31 -17.27 5.18
N GLY A 13 16.13 -18.32 5.98
CA GLY A 13 15.10 -19.35 5.76
C GLY A 13 13.69 -18.80 6.02
N PRO A 14 12.64 -19.56 5.66
CA PRO A 14 11.23 -19.14 5.77
C PRO A 14 10.75 -18.81 7.20
N ASP A 15 11.52 -19.19 8.23
CA ASP A 15 11.25 -18.85 9.64
C ASP A 15 11.96 -17.56 10.10
N SER A 16 12.75 -16.95 9.22
CA SER A 16 13.15 -15.55 9.39
C SER A 16 11.89 -14.75 9.13
N ALA A 17 11.58 -13.73 9.94
CA ALA A 17 10.38 -12.89 9.77
C ALA A 17 10.39 -12.03 8.46
N GLY A 18 10.99 -12.54 7.38
CA GLY A 18 10.83 -12.06 6.02
C GLY A 18 9.44 -12.44 5.53
N GLN A 19 8.57 -11.43 5.45
CA GLN A 19 7.35 -11.47 4.65
C GLN A 19 7.73 -11.54 3.16
N GLY A 20 8.29 -12.69 2.75
CA GLY A 20 8.50 -13.05 1.36
C GLY A 20 7.20 -13.64 0.79
N GLY A 21 6.12 -12.88 0.89
CA GLY A 21 4.85 -13.19 0.25
C GLY A 21 4.96 -12.86 -1.22
N ALA A 22 5.51 -13.77 -2.01
CA ALA A 22 5.29 -13.72 -3.45
C ALA A 22 3.77 -13.79 -3.69
N THR A 23 3.17 -12.72 -4.21
CA THR A 23 1.77 -12.71 -4.75
C THR A 23 1.59 -13.65 -5.94
N GLN A 24 2.62 -14.45 -6.27
CA GLN A 24 2.69 -15.33 -7.40
C GLN A 24 1.73 -16.51 -7.18
N GLN A 25 0.49 -16.30 -7.64
CA GLN A 25 -0.69 -17.18 -7.70
C GLN A 25 -1.96 -16.56 -7.09
N ILE A 26 -1.90 -15.35 -6.55
CA ILE A 26 -3.13 -14.60 -6.23
C ILE A 26 -3.62 -13.98 -7.55
N SER A 27 -4.87 -14.23 -7.90
CA SER A 27 -5.47 -13.60 -9.09
C SER A 27 -5.62 -12.12 -8.84
N ASP A 28 -5.24 -11.28 -9.82
CA ASP A 28 -5.53 -9.84 -9.80
C ASP A 28 -7.03 -9.56 -9.98
N THR A 29 -7.83 -10.58 -10.30
CA THR A 29 -9.28 -10.47 -10.36
C THR A 29 -9.82 -10.34 -8.93
N PRO A 30 -10.54 -9.25 -8.60
CA PRO A 30 -11.20 -9.13 -7.31
C PRO A 30 -12.13 -10.33 -7.10
N ILE A 31 -12.00 -10.99 -5.95
CA ILE A 31 -12.90 -12.09 -5.57
C ILE A 31 -14.19 -11.52 -4.96
N ALA A 32 -14.14 -10.29 -4.42
CA ALA A 32 -15.30 -9.52 -4.01
C ALA A 32 -16.02 -8.95 -5.24
N ASP A 33 -17.35 -8.95 -5.20
CA ASP A 33 -18.15 -8.23 -6.21
C ASP A 33 -17.81 -6.74 -6.17
N SER A 34 -18.06 -6.03 -7.27
CA SER A 34 -17.89 -4.57 -7.28
C SER A 34 -18.90 -3.93 -6.32
N GLU A 35 -18.40 -3.22 -5.32
CA GLU A 35 -19.21 -2.50 -4.33
C GLU A 35 -19.43 -1.04 -4.77
N SER A 36 -20.57 -0.48 -4.39
CA SER A 36 -20.89 0.92 -4.62
C SER A 36 -20.26 1.83 -3.54
N VAL A 37 -20.14 3.13 -3.83
CA VAL A 37 -19.64 4.13 -2.87
C VAL A 37 -20.45 4.13 -1.56
N GLU A 38 -21.77 3.95 -1.64
CA GLU A 38 -22.64 3.92 -0.47
C GLU A 38 -22.37 2.68 0.39
N GLU A 39 -22.24 1.51 -0.23
CA GLU A 39 -21.93 0.25 0.48
C GLU A 39 -20.59 0.34 1.22
N LEU A 40 -19.53 0.84 0.56
CA LEU A 40 -18.23 1.02 1.18
C LEU A 40 -18.28 1.98 2.39
N ALA A 41 -19.08 3.05 2.29
CA ALA A 41 -19.26 3.98 3.39
C ALA A 41 -20.02 3.35 4.56
N GLU A 42 -21.07 2.56 4.29
CA GLU A 42 -21.87 1.86 5.30
C GLU A 42 -21.07 0.76 6.02
N GLU A 43 -20.12 0.12 5.33
CA GLU A 43 -19.24 -0.91 5.89
C GLU A 43 -18.04 -0.35 6.67
N GLY A 44 -17.85 0.97 6.64
CA GLY A 44 -16.76 1.66 7.35
C GLY A 44 -15.47 1.78 6.55
N ASN A 45 -15.48 1.45 5.26
CA ASN A 45 -14.37 1.62 4.32
C ASN A 45 -14.35 3.05 3.75
N ALA A 46 -14.32 4.05 4.64
CA ALA A 46 -14.48 5.46 4.27
C ALA A 46 -13.34 6.01 3.40
N PHE A 47 -12.13 5.43 3.50
CA PHE A 47 -11.00 5.85 2.67
C PHE A 47 -11.20 5.40 1.22
N GLU A 48 -11.55 4.12 1.03
CA GLU A 48 -11.84 3.51 -0.25
C GLU A 48 -13.05 4.17 -0.93
N ALA A 49 -14.12 4.42 -0.17
CA ALA A 49 -15.30 5.12 -0.66
C ALA A 49 -14.97 6.51 -1.23
N ASN A 50 -14.13 7.29 -0.51
CA ASN A 50 -13.71 8.62 -0.98
C ASN A 50 -12.83 8.55 -2.23
N ALA A 51 -11.92 7.57 -2.30
CA ALA A 51 -11.07 7.37 -3.48
C ALA A 51 -11.91 7.06 -4.74
N ILE A 52 -12.86 6.12 -4.63
CA ILE A 52 -13.74 5.75 -5.75
C ILE A 52 -14.69 6.90 -6.11
N TYR A 53 -15.28 7.56 -5.12
CA TYR A 53 -16.14 8.73 -5.35
C TYR A 53 -15.43 9.81 -6.19
N GLY A 54 -14.16 10.08 -5.90
CA GLY A 54 -13.35 11.04 -6.65
C GLY A 54 -13.13 10.62 -8.11
N VAL A 55 -12.97 9.33 -8.38
CA VAL A 55 -12.81 8.80 -9.75
C VAL A 55 -14.14 8.82 -10.51
N GLU A 56 -15.23 8.36 -9.89
CA GLU A 56 -16.55 8.28 -10.53
C GLU A 56 -17.17 9.66 -10.80
N ASN A 57 -16.92 10.63 -9.91
CA ASN A 57 -17.40 12.00 -10.05
C ASN A 57 -16.34 12.93 -10.69
N ALA A 58 -15.25 12.37 -11.22
CA ALA A 58 -14.27 13.14 -11.96
C ALA A 58 -14.94 13.79 -13.18
N ARG A 59 -14.58 15.05 -13.43
CA ARG A 59 -14.97 15.71 -14.69
C ARG A 59 -14.28 14.99 -15.84
N ASP A 60 -14.89 15.08 -17.02
CA ASP A 60 -14.26 14.58 -18.25
C ASP A 60 -12.83 15.17 -18.36
N PRO A 61 -11.81 14.32 -18.58
CA PRO A 61 -10.41 14.76 -18.60
C PRO A 61 -10.13 15.81 -19.68
N ASP A 62 -10.90 15.81 -20.78
CA ASP A 62 -10.77 16.83 -21.84
C ASP A 62 -11.47 18.15 -21.44
N VAL A 63 -12.29 18.14 -20.39
CA VAL A 63 -13.04 19.29 -19.89
C VAL A 63 -12.34 19.97 -18.71
N ALA A 64 -11.74 19.20 -17.79
CA ALA A 64 -10.98 19.75 -16.67
C ALA A 64 -10.05 18.72 -16.00
N GLU A 65 -8.94 19.21 -15.47
CA GLU A 65 -8.05 18.43 -14.61
C GLU A 65 -8.72 18.08 -13.27
N VAL A 66 -8.25 16.98 -12.66
CA VAL A 66 -8.62 16.58 -11.29
C VAL A 66 -8.00 17.54 -10.29
N ILE A 67 -8.82 18.00 -9.34
CA ILE A 67 -8.35 18.83 -8.22
C ILE A 67 -7.85 17.91 -7.12
N THR A 68 -6.56 17.92 -6.87
CA THR A 68 -5.96 17.22 -5.74
C THR A 68 -5.87 18.13 -4.52
N HIS A 69 -5.86 17.51 -3.34
CA HIS A 69 -5.59 18.20 -2.08
C HIS A 69 -4.32 17.61 -1.47
N GLU A 70 -3.33 18.46 -1.21
CA GLU A 70 -2.10 18.09 -0.54
C GLU A 70 -2.21 18.40 0.95
N ILE A 71 -1.82 17.45 1.79
CA ILE A 71 -1.79 17.58 3.24
C ILE A 71 -0.33 17.89 3.65
N PRO A 72 -0.08 18.78 4.62
CA PRO A 72 1.29 19.05 5.10
C PRO A 72 2.00 17.77 5.52
N GLU A 73 3.30 17.66 5.23
CA GLU A 73 4.10 16.46 5.57
C GLU A 73 4.06 16.13 7.07
N ASP A 74 3.95 17.15 7.94
CA ASP A 74 3.84 16.98 9.40
C ASP A 74 2.51 16.32 9.84
N ASP A 75 1.46 16.42 9.02
CA ASP A 75 0.13 15.83 9.27
C ASP A 75 -0.04 14.46 8.59
N VAL A 76 0.99 13.98 7.88
CA VAL A 76 1.01 12.64 7.27
C VAL A 76 1.58 11.64 8.29
N PRO A 77 0.87 10.53 8.60
CA PRO A 77 1.40 9.51 9.48
C PRO A 77 2.74 8.95 8.98
N SER A 78 3.65 8.67 9.91
CA SER A 78 5.02 8.24 9.61
C SER A 78 5.11 6.99 8.73
N GLU A 79 4.07 6.15 8.74
CA GLU A 79 3.94 4.95 7.91
C GLU A 79 3.87 5.26 6.41
N TYR A 80 3.48 6.48 6.03
CA TYR A 80 3.33 6.93 4.64
C TYR A 80 4.45 7.89 4.19
N LEU A 81 5.29 8.36 5.12
CA LEU A 81 6.46 9.16 4.78
C LEU A 81 7.55 8.24 4.22
N ASP A 82 7.96 8.47 2.97
CA ASP A 82 9.08 7.75 2.37
C ASP A 82 10.36 8.11 3.13
N ASN A 83 10.72 7.27 4.09
CA ASN A 83 11.83 7.49 5.01
C ASN A 83 13.19 7.11 4.40
N GLY A 84 13.25 6.76 3.11
CA GLY A 84 14.50 6.38 2.43
C GLY A 84 15.16 5.12 2.98
N GLU A 85 14.57 4.45 3.97
CA GLU A 85 15.14 3.27 4.62
C GLU A 85 14.90 1.97 3.85
N HIS A 86 14.19 2.01 2.71
CA HIS A 86 14.01 0.84 1.83
C HIS A 86 15.15 0.66 0.80
N LEU A 87 16.13 1.57 0.75
CA LEU A 87 17.25 1.51 -0.21
C LEU A 87 18.59 1.38 0.52
N ALA A 88 18.85 0.21 1.11
CA ALA A 88 20.19 -0.19 1.58
C ALA A 88 20.41 -1.70 1.48
#